data_AF-A0A532TEF5-F1
#
_entry.id   AF-A0A532TEF5-F1
#
_cell.length_a   1.000
_cell.length_b   1.000
_cell.length_c   1.000
_cell.angle_alpha   90.00
_cell.angle_beta   90.00
_cell.angle_gamma   90.00
#
_symmetry.space_group_name_H-M   'P 1'
#
loop_
_entity.id
_entity.type
_entity.pdbx_description
1 polymer ?
#
loop_
_entity_poly.entity_id
_entity_poly.type
_entity_poly.pdbx_seq_one_letter_code
_entity_poly.pdbx_strand_id
1 'polypeptide(L)'
;MSKLTQRKSLDYVKKDYVRTRTMPANWYLASYKYKYNISHTKPFLNKLKEKKLIGNECSGCNRVFFPPRLVCGKCFVKPDGWTDLRETGRVATFAIVYLKDPETGEVQEKPTVLVHQDGADTAIIGQLNPEVDFKDAYVGMPVKVHWIENPTGGLMDIEYYDVLEDDAKDIEIKKE
;
A
#
# COMPACT_ATOMS: atom_id res chain seq x y z
N MET A 1 -23.70 -16.40 7.96
CA MET A 1 -23.14 -15.73 6.76
C MET A 1 -24.20 -14.78 6.20
N SER A 2 -23.86 -13.50 5.98
CA SER A 2 -24.85 -12.45 5.68
C SER A 2 -25.49 -12.65 4.28
N LYS A 3 -26.82 -12.49 4.21
CA LYS A 3 -27.65 -12.70 3.01
C LYS A 3 -27.49 -11.60 1.94
N LEU A 4 -26.49 -10.73 2.04
CA LEU A 4 -26.37 -9.51 1.22
C LEU A 4 -25.54 -9.70 -0.06
N THR A 5 -24.94 -10.86 -0.29
CA THR A 5 -24.14 -11.18 -1.49
C THR A 5 -24.72 -12.30 -2.35
N GLN A 6 -26.00 -12.63 -2.21
CA GLN A 6 -26.70 -13.42 -3.22
C GLN A 6 -27.00 -12.52 -4.42
N ARG A 7 -26.05 -12.45 -5.37
CA ARG A 7 -26.36 -12.02 -6.73
C ARG A 7 -27.54 -12.87 -7.18
N LYS A 8 -28.73 -12.27 -7.35
CA LYS A 8 -29.84 -12.92 -8.05
C LYS A 8 -29.25 -13.46 -9.35
N SER A 9 -29.29 -14.77 -9.54
CA SER A 9 -28.89 -15.39 -10.80
C SER A 9 -29.73 -14.72 -11.88
N LEU A 10 -29.10 -13.86 -12.66
CA LEU A 10 -29.75 -13.30 -13.83
C LEU A 10 -29.88 -14.46 -14.82
N ASP A 11 -31.11 -14.88 -15.09
CA ASP A 11 -31.36 -15.89 -16.12
C ASP A 11 -30.89 -15.33 -17.46
N TYR A 12 -29.76 -15.85 -17.92
CA TYR A 12 -29.18 -15.46 -19.20
C TYR A 12 -30.02 -16.06 -20.32
N VAL A 13 -30.99 -15.28 -20.82
CA VAL A 13 -31.73 -15.63 -22.02
C VAL A 13 -30.81 -15.43 -23.22
N LYS A 14 -30.16 -16.51 -23.66
CA LYS A 14 -29.34 -16.52 -24.87
C LYS A 14 -30.24 -16.27 -26.07
N LYS A 15 -30.24 -15.05 -26.59
CA LYS A 15 -30.91 -14.70 -27.85
C LYS A 15 -29.97 -15.08 -29.00
N ASP A 16 -30.45 -15.91 -29.92
CA ASP A 16 -29.71 -16.21 -31.15
C ASP A 16 -29.86 -15.03 -32.12
N TYR A 17 -28.81 -14.23 -32.21
CA TYR A 17 -28.75 -13.11 -33.13
C TYR A 17 -28.27 -13.60 -34.50
N VAL A 18 -29.14 -13.54 -35.51
CA VAL A 18 -28.87 -13.99 -36.90
C VAL A 18 -27.70 -13.25 -37.56
N ARG A 19 -27.33 -12.06 -37.06
CA ARG A 19 -26.18 -11.28 -37.52
C ARG A 19 -25.43 -10.73 -36.32
N THR A 20 -24.13 -11.04 -36.23
CA THR A 20 -23.22 -10.37 -35.29
C THR A 20 -23.25 -8.88 -35.58
N ARG A 21 -23.87 -8.09 -34.69
CA ARG A 21 -23.75 -6.64 -34.72
C ARG A 21 -22.44 -6.30 -34.02
N THR A 22 -21.41 -6.02 -34.80
CA THR A 22 -20.19 -5.42 -34.28
C THR A 22 -20.51 -3.97 -33.94
N MET A 23 -20.84 -3.69 -32.68
CA MET A 23 -20.76 -2.33 -32.16
C MET A 23 -19.27 -2.04 -31.95
N PRO A 24 -18.68 -1.04 -32.62
CA PRO A 24 -17.35 -0.57 -32.26
C PRO A 24 -17.46 0.11 -30.89
N ALA A 25 -17.42 -0.68 -29.82
CA ALA A 25 -17.24 -0.16 -28.48
C ALA A 25 -15.75 0.11 -28.33
N ASN A 26 -15.29 1.25 -28.82
CA ASN A 26 -14.03 1.79 -28.35
C ASN A 26 -14.27 2.27 -26.93
N TRP A 27 -13.89 1.43 -25.96
CA TRP A 27 -13.77 1.85 -24.59
C TRP A 27 -12.59 2.81 -24.55
N TYR A 28 -12.85 4.10 -24.68
CA TYR A 28 -11.87 5.15 -24.44
C TYR A 28 -11.57 5.19 -22.94
N LEU A 29 -10.92 4.16 -22.40
CA LEU A 29 -10.48 4.14 -21.00
C LEU A 29 -9.58 5.35 -20.70
N ALA A 30 -8.89 5.87 -21.73
CA ALA A 30 -8.11 7.10 -21.68
C ALA A 30 -8.94 8.41 -21.62
N SER A 31 -10.24 8.39 -21.92
CA SER A 31 -11.09 9.59 -21.81
C SER A 31 -11.68 9.80 -20.42
N TYR A 32 -11.52 8.83 -19.50
CA TYR A 32 -11.81 9.01 -18.09
C TYR A 32 -10.74 9.91 -17.45
N LYS A 33 -10.91 11.23 -17.59
CA LYS A 33 -10.23 12.20 -16.72
C LYS A 33 -10.85 12.10 -15.33
N TYR A 34 -10.33 11.18 -14.51
CA TYR A 34 -10.62 11.21 -13.08
C TYR A 34 -10.04 12.52 -12.54
N LYS A 35 -10.90 13.46 -12.16
CA LYS A 35 -10.47 14.66 -11.41
C LYS A 35 -10.02 14.19 -10.03
N TYR A 36 -8.80 13.67 -9.93
CA TYR A 36 -8.21 13.31 -8.67
C TYR A 36 -7.97 14.60 -7.88
N ASN A 37 -8.86 14.89 -6.93
CA ASN A 37 -8.74 16.07 -6.10
C ASN A 37 -7.66 15.82 -5.03
N ILE A 38 -6.43 16.21 -5.34
CA ILE A 38 -5.26 16.13 -4.45
C ILE A 38 -5.48 16.90 -3.13
N SER A 39 -6.48 17.78 -3.02
CA SER A 39 -6.74 18.52 -1.78
C SER A 39 -6.85 17.65 -0.54
N HIS A 40 -7.37 16.42 -0.66
CA HIS A 40 -7.51 15.50 0.46
C HIS A 40 -6.19 14.87 0.91
N THR A 41 -5.20 14.77 0.02
CA THR A 41 -3.86 14.27 0.37
C THR A 41 -2.89 15.40 0.72
N LYS A 42 -3.26 16.68 0.56
CA LYS A 42 -2.38 17.82 0.91
C LYS A 42 -1.83 17.78 2.34
N PRO A 43 -2.63 17.49 3.40
CA PRO A 43 -2.09 17.43 4.75
C PRO A 43 -0.99 16.38 4.89
N PHE A 44 -1.21 15.21 4.27
CA PHE A 44 -0.24 14.13 4.20
C PHE A 44 1.05 14.53 3.48
N LEU A 45 0.94 15.09 2.27
CA LEU A 45 2.12 15.52 1.50
C LEU A 45 2.89 16.64 2.21
N ASN A 46 2.20 17.55 2.91
CA ASN A 46 2.85 18.59 3.70
C ASN A 46 3.62 18.01 4.89
N LYS A 47 3.10 16.95 5.53
CA LYS A 47 3.80 16.29 6.64
C LYS A 47 5.01 15.48 6.19
N LEU A 48 4.97 14.88 5.00
CA LEU A 48 6.16 14.26 4.40
C LEU A 48 7.29 15.28 4.21
N LYS A 49 6.98 16.53 3.84
CA LYS A 49 7.98 17.62 3.78
C LYS A 49 8.64 17.90 5.13
N GLU A 50 7.89 17.71 6.21
CA GLU A 50 8.36 17.90 7.59
C GLU A 50 9.05 16.65 8.17
N LYS A 51 9.29 15.59 7.37
CA LYS A 51 9.76 14.27 7.84
C LYS A 51 8.85 13.69 8.92
N LYS A 52 7.53 13.80 8.72
CA LYS A 52 6.50 13.27 9.63
C LYS A 52 5.51 12.39 8.88
N LEU A 53 5.08 11.33 9.56
CA LEU A 53 4.10 10.39 9.04
C LEU A 53 2.73 10.68 9.67
N ILE A 54 1.72 10.84 8.84
CA ILE A 54 0.33 10.97 9.30
C ILE A 54 -0.56 10.00 8.54
N GLY A 55 -1.51 9.39 9.24
CA GLY A 55 -2.59 8.60 8.66
C GLY A 55 -3.92 9.32 8.81
N ASN A 56 -4.89 9.06 7.92
CA ASN A 56 -6.23 9.56 8.12
C ASN A 56 -7.10 8.53 8.84
N GLU A 57 -7.87 9.01 9.83
CA GLU A 57 -8.65 8.17 10.74
C GLU A 57 -10.13 8.23 10.39
N CYS A 58 -10.79 7.06 10.43
CA CYS A 58 -12.23 6.95 10.23
C CYS A 58 -12.98 6.92 11.57
N SER A 59 -13.72 7.98 11.91
CA SER A 59 -14.55 8.06 13.13
C SER A 59 -15.57 6.92 13.30
N GLY A 60 -16.00 6.28 12.22
CA GLY A 60 -16.94 5.15 12.28
C GLY A 60 -16.33 3.81 12.70
N CYS A 61 -15.01 3.61 12.60
CA CYS A 61 -14.37 2.35 12.96
C CYS A 61 -12.97 2.48 13.59
N ASN A 62 -12.54 3.71 13.84
CA ASN A 62 -11.25 4.10 14.41
C ASN A 62 -10.03 3.51 13.70
N ARG A 63 -10.19 3.18 12.41
CA ARG A 63 -9.07 2.71 11.58
C ARG A 63 -8.27 3.90 11.07
N VAL A 64 -6.95 3.78 11.12
CA VAL A 64 -5.97 4.75 10.64
C VAL A 64 -5.36 4.23 9.34
N PHE A 65 -5.53 4.98 8.24
CA PHE A 65 -4.99 4.58 6.94
C PHE A 65 -3.72 5.34 6.59
N PHE A 66 -2.71 4.57 6.20
CA PHE A 66 -1.43 5.05 5.67
C PHE A 66 -1.03 4.16 4.47
N PRO A 67 -1.01 4.68 3.22
CA PRO A 67 -1.36 6.04 2.80
C PRO A 67 -2.84 6.41 3.03
N PRO A 68 -3.18 7.72 3.07
CA PRO A 68 -4.54 8.17 3.36
C PRO A 68 -5.54 7.79 2.26
N ARG A 69 -6.76 7.42 2.67
CA ARG A 69 -7.85 7.00 1.75
C ARG A 69 -8.99 8.02 1.71
N LEU A 70 -9.62 8.21 0.55
CA LEU A 70 -10.77 9.11 0.41
C LEU A 70 -12.04 8.59 1.10
N VAL A 71 -12.22 7.28 1.13
CA VAL A 71 -13.41 6.61 1.69
C VAL A 71 -12.97 5.37 2.47
N CYS A 72 -13.54 5.18 3.66
CA CYS A 72 -13.35 3.97 4.44
C CYS A 72 -14.06 2.80 3.77
N GLY A 73 -13.33 1.73 3.42
CA GLY A 73 -13.92 0.56 2.77
C GLY A 73 -14.87 -0.27 3.64
N LYS A 74 -14.88 -0.05 4.96
CA LYS A 74 -15.78 -0.74 5.91
C LYS A 74 -17.06 0.06 6.16
N CYS A 75 -16.92 1.35 6.46
CA CYS A 75 -18.03 2.20 6.88
C CYS A 75 -18.63 3.03 5.73
N PHE A 76 -17.96 3.09 4.57
CA PHE A 76 -18.34 3.90 3.41
C PHE A 76 -18.49 5.40 3.70
N VAL A 77 -17.91 5.86 4.79
CA VAL A 77 -17.80 7.28 5.14
C VAL A 77 -16.42 7.81 4.78
N LYS A 78 -16.32 9.13 4.63
CA LYS A 78 -15.04 9.81 4.44
C LYS A 78 -14.31 9.89 5.78
N PRO A 79 -13.05 9.43 5.88
CA PRO A 79 -12.23 9.65 7.07
C PRO A 79 -12.09 11.15 7.35
N ASP A 80 -12.29 11.53 8.59
CA ASP A 80 -12.43 12.90 9.08
C ASP A 80 -11.35 13.30 10.10
N GLY A 81 -10.58 12.34 10.62
CA GLY A 81 -9.47 12.57 11.53
C GLY A 81 -8.09 12.44 10.86
N TRP A 82 -7.07 12.92 11.57
CA TRP A 82 -5.65 12.72 11.24
C TRP A 82 -4.90 12.32 12.51
N THR A 83 -4.05 11.32 12.40
CA THR A 83 -3.30 10.75 13.52
C THR A 83 -1.83 10.66 13.13
N ASP A 84 -0.96 11.17 14.00
CA ASP A 84 0.49 11.06 13.83
C ASP A 84 0.92 9.60 14.02
N LEU A 85 1.77 9.13 13.11
CA LEU A 85 2.32 7.79 13.11
C LEU A 85 3.79 7.82 13.54
N ARG A 86 4.26 6.71 14.10
CA ARG A 86 5.69 6.59 14.43
C ARG A 86 6.47 6.28 13.16
N GLU A 87 7.75 6.65 13.13
CA GLU A 87 8.66 6.28 12.04
C GLU A 87 9.08 4.80 12.05
N THR A 88 8.71 4.08 13.11
CA THR A 88 8.92 2.64 13.26
C THR A 88 7.76 1.85 12.68
N GLY A 89 8.05 0.63 12.24
CA GLY A 89 7.05 -0.32 11.76
C GLY A 89 7.62 -1.72 11.65
N ARG A 90 6.84 -2.62 11.05
CA ARG A 90 7.25 -4.00 10.80
C ARG A 90 6.97 -4.40 9.36
N VAL A 91 7.83 -5.25 8.80
CA VAL A 91 7.58 -5.86 7.48
C VAL A 91 6.37 -6.80 7.58
N ALA A 92 5.27 -6.43 6.91
CA ALA A 92 4.06 -7.24 6.85
C ALA A 92 4.19 -8.40 5.85
N THR A 93 4.81 -8.14 4.71
CA THR A 93 5.16 -9.13 3.69
C THR A 93 6.22 -8.53 2.77
N PHE A 94 6.92 -9.35 2.01
CA PHE A 94 7.89 -8.88 1.03
C PHE A 94 7.84 -9.73 -0.25
N ALA A 95 8.34 -9.16 -1.33
CA ALA A 95 8.54 -9.84 -2.61
C ALA A 95 9.94 -9.53 -3.12
N ILE A 96 10.68 -10.58 -3.48
CA ILE A 96 11.97 -10.45 -4.14
C ILE A 96 11.69 -10.41 -5.63
N VAL A 97 11.98 -9.28 -6.26
CA VAL A 97 11.68 -9.06 -7.67
C VAL A 97 12.99 -9.17 -8.43
N TYR A 98 13.12 -10.19 -9.28
CA TYR A 98 14.27 -10.39 -10.16
C TYR A 98 14.01 -9.70 -11.51
N LEU A 99 14.25 -8.38 -11.56
CA LEU A 99 14.08 -7.60 -12.78
C LEU A 99 15.43 -7.41 -13.45
N LYS A 100 15.58 -7.96 -14.65
CA LYS A 100 16.74 -7.67 -15.49
C LYS A 100 16.54 -6.32 -16.16
N ASP A 101 17.40 -5.37 -15.84
CA ASP A 101 17.45 -4.07 -16.51
C ASP A 101 17.80 -4.30 -18.00
N PRO A 102 16.96 -3.86 -18.94
CA PRO A 102 17.20 -4.05 -20.37
C PRO A 102 18.38 -3.22 -20.91
N GLU A 103 18.78 -2.14 -20.23
CA GLU A 103 19.89 -1.27 -20.65
C GLU A 103 21.23 -1.72 -20.06
N THR A 104 21.26 -2.06 -18.77
CA THR A 104 22.50 -2.45 -18.07
C THR A 104 22.70 -3.96 -18.01
N GLY A 105 21.65 -4.75 -18.19
CA GLY A 105 21.67 -6.21 -18.06
C GLY A 105 21.75 -6.70 -16.62
N GLU A 106 21.83 -5.80 -15.64
CA GLU A 106 21.89 -6.12 -14.21
C GLU A 106 20.55 -6.68 -13.73
N VAL A 107 20.59 -7.74 -12.94
CA VAL A 107 19.41 -8.25 -12.25
C VAL A 107 19.28 -7.46 -10.95
N GLN A 108 18.25 -6.63 -10.86
CA GLN A 108 17.86 -6.08 -9.57
C GLN A 108 17.32 -7.23 -8.73
N GLU A 109 17.99 -7.53 -7.61
CA GLU A 109 17.57 -8.54 -6.63
C GLU A 109 17.05 -7.87 -5.35
N LYS A 110 16.44 -6.69 -5.48
CA LYS A 110 16.05 -5.89 -4.33
C LYS A 110 14.69 -6.34 -3.78
N PRO A 111 14.56 -6.53 -2.45
CA PRO A 111 13.29 -6.87 -1.84
C PRO A 111 12.37 -5.65 -1.83
N THR A 112 11.20 -5.78 -2.45
CA THR A 112 10.09 -4.85 -2.27
C THR A 112 9.31 -5.28 -1.03
N VAL A 113 9.24 -4.42 -0.02
CA VAL A 113 8.56 -4.72 1.25
C VAL A 113 7.23 -3.99 1.35
N LEU A 114 6.27 -4.62 2.01
CA LEU A 114 5.08 -3.98 2.53
C LEU A 114 5.29 -3.75 4.02
N VAL A 115 5.37 -2.49 4.43
CA VAL A 115 5.64 -2.10 5.82
C VAL A 115 4.34 -1.68 6.49
N HIS A 116 4.07 -2.26 7.65
CA HIS A 116 3.01 -1.84 8.55
C HIS A 116 3.58 -0.85 9.55
N GLN A 117 3.23 0.42 9.39
CA GLN A 117 3.70 1.50 10.26
C GLN A 117 3.05 1.40 11.64
N ASP A 118 3.80 1.65 12.71
CA ASP A 118 3.24 1.64 14.06
C ASP A 118 2.21 2.77 14.23
N GLY A 119 0.97 2.37 14.50
CA GLY A 119 -0.19 3.27 14.60
C GLY A 119 -1.09 3.30 13.36
N ALA A 120 -0.70 2.63 12.26
CA ALA A 120 -1.56 2.46 11.08
C ALA A 120 -2.24 1.08 11.11
N ASP A 121 -3.35 0.94 10.39
CA ASP A 121 -4.04 -0.34 10.12
C ASP A 121 -3.76 -0.87 8.70
N THR A 122 -2.97 -0.14 7.91
CA THR A 122 -2.64 -0.51 6.53
C THR A 122 -1.15 -0.50 6.31
N ALA A 123 -0.71 -1.32 5.35
CA ALA A 123 0.67 -1.36 4.92
C ALA A 123 0.92 -0.44 3.71
N ILE A 124 2.12 0.11 3.64
CA ILE A 124 2.65 0.87 2.51
C ILE A 124 3.73 0.04 1.81
N ILE A 125 3.87 0.23 0.50
CA ILE A 125 5.00 -0.35 -0.24
C ILE A 125 6.24 0.50 0.00
N GLY A 126 7.38 -0.14 0.25
CA GLY A 126 8.68 0.48 0.43
C GLY A 126 9.83 -0.43 -0.01
N GLN A 127 11.05 0.03 0.21
CA GLN A 127 12.28 -0.72 -0.02
C GLN A 127 13.06 -0.81 1.29
N LEU A 128 13.77 -1.92 1.52
CA LEU A 128 14.75 -1.99 2.61
C LEU A 128 16.02 -1.22 2.24
N ASN A 129 16.82 -0.89 3.24
CA ASN A 129 18.14 -0.30 3.05
C ASN A 129 18.93 -1.14 2.01
N PRO A 130 19.54 -0.50 0.99
CA PRO A 130 20.33 -1.19 -0.04
C PRO A 130 21.47 -2.08 0.47
N GLU A 131 21.93 -1.87 1.70
CA GLU A 131 22.98 -2.67 2.34
C GLU A 131 22.46 -4.01 2.91
N VAL A 132 21.14 -4.18 3.03
CA VAL A 132 20.52 -5.40 3.55
C VAL A 132 20.40 -6.43 2.44
N ASP A 133 20.96 -7.63 2.64
CA ASP A 133 20.77 -8.75 1.72
C ASP A 133 19.28 -9.13 1.67
N PHE A 134 18.75 -9.34 0.48
CA PHE A 134 17.37 -9.79 0.28
C PHE A 134 17.05 -11.11 0.99
N LYS A 135 18.06 -11.93 1.28
CA LYS A 135 17.92 -13.18 2.02
C LYS A 135 17.66 -12.97 3.51
N ASP A 136 18.09 -11.83 4.05
CA ASP A 136 17.87 -11.46 5.44
C ASP A 136 16.48 -10.83 5.64
N ALA A 137 15.71 -10.65 4.56
CA ALA A 137 14.33 -10.20 4.63
C ALA A 137 13.40 -11.27 5.22
N TYR A 138 12.73 -10.94 6.33
CA TYR A 138 11.70 -11.79 6.94
C TYR A 138 10.45 -10.99 7.35
N VAL A 139 9.33 -11.72 7.50
CA VAL A 139 8.06 -11.13 7.95
C VAL A 139 8.13 -10.85 9.44
N GLY A 140 7.76 -9.65 9.85
CA GLY A 140 7.82 -9.18 11.24
C GLY A 140 9.06 -8.35 11.56
N MET A 141 10.03 -8.26 10.65
CA MET A 141 11.27 -7.51 10.85
C MET A 141 11.00 -6.07 11.27
N PRO A 142 11.61 -5.60 12.36
CA PRO A 142 11.46 -4.23 12.84
C PRO A 142 12.24 -3.28 11.93
N VAL A 143 11.57 -2.23 11.48
CA VAL A 143 12.14 -1.26 10.53
C VAL A 143 11.83 0.17 10.93
N LYS A 144 12.66 1.10 10.47
CA LYS A 144 12.48 2.55 10.63
C LYS A 144 12.59 3.25 9.29
N VAL A 145 11.77 4.29 9.08
CA VAL A 145 11.82 5.13 7.88
C VAL A 145 13.16 5.86 7.79
N HIS A 146 13.80 5.76 6.62
CA HIS A 146 14.87 6.62 6.17
C HIS A 146 14.32 7.70 5.22
N TRP A 147 14.64 8.95 5.51
CA TRP A 147 14.16 10.11 4.75
C TRP A 147 15.23 10.61 3.80
N ILE A 148 14.84 11.00 2.59
CA ILE A 148 15.73 11.76 1.71
C ILE A 148 16.18 13.07 2.37
N GLU A 149 17.31 13.63 1.95
CA GLU A 149 17.86 14.86 2.52
C GLU A 149 16.86 16.03 2.45
N ASN A 150 16.26 16.23 1.26
CA ASN A 150 15.36 17.34 0.95
C ASN A 150 13.97 16.83 0.48
N PRO A 151 13.05 16.51 1.40
CA PRO A 151 11.70 16.06 1.08
C PRO A 151 10.88 17.08 0.28
N THR A 152 10.20 16.63 -0.77
CA THR A 152 9.40 17.49 -1.66
C THR A 152 7.88 17.36 -1.47
N GLY A 153 7.45 16.44 -0.61
CA GLY A 153 6.07 16.10 -0.33
C GLY A 153 5.54 15.03 -1.28
N GLY A 154 6.25 13.92 -1.40
CA GLY A 154 5.90 12.76 -2.21
C GLY A 154 6.18 11.45 -1.49
N LEU A 155 5.56 10.34 -1.95
CA LEU A 155 5.80 9.02 -1.35
C LEU A 155 7.25 8.57 -1.45
N MET A 156 7.97 9.07 -2.47
CA MET A 156 9.40 8.82 -2.68
C MET A 156 10.30 9.61 -1.72
N ASP A 157 9.74 10.47 -0.86
CA ASP A 157 10.52 11.11 0.21
C ASP A 157 10.97 10.09 1.28
N ILE A 158 10.26 8.96 1.38
CA ILE A 158 10.69 7.78 2.11
C ILE A 158 11.61 7.00 1.16
N GLU A 159 12.91 7.09 1.38
CA GLU A 159 13.91 6.52 0.46
C GLU A 159 13.97 5.00 0.60
N TYR A 160 14.10 4.55 1.85
CA TYR A 160 14.11 3.14 2.23
C TYR A 160 13.80 3.00 3.71
N TYR A 161 13.79 1.76 4.18
CA TYR A 161 13.57 1.38 5.57
C TYR A 161 14.85 0.78 6.13
N ASP A 162 15.39 1.42 7.17
CA ASP A 162 16.51 0.91 7.96
C ASP A 162 16.03 -0.21 8.87
N VAL A 163 16.83 -1.27 8.99
CA VAL A 163 16.55 -2.38 9.91
C VAL A 163 16.93 -1.92 11.31
N LEU A 164 16.01 -2.10 12.25
CA LEU A 164 16.31 -1.93 13.67
C LEU A 164 16.85 -3.24 14.22
N GLU A 165 17.75 -3.17 15.21
CA GLU A 165 18.15 -4.36 15.94
C GLU A 165 16.92 -5.05 16.52
N ASP A 166 16.69 -6.30 16.12
CA ASP A 166 15.64 -7.12 16.66
C ASP A 166 16.12 -7.70 18.00
N ASP A 167 15.62 -7.14 19.10
CA ASP A 167 15.87 -7.63 20.45
C ASP A 167 14.93 -8.80 20.83
N ALA A 168 14.09 -9.24 19.89
CA ALA A 168 13.25 -10.41 20.07
C ALA A 168 14.12 -11.68 20.17
N LYS A 169 14.03 -12.36 21.31
CA LYS A 169 14.59 -13.71 21.44
C LYS A 169 13.62 -14.69 20.80
N ASP A 170 14.13 -15.52 19.89
CA ASP A 170 13.41 -16.69 19.42
C ASP A 170 13.01 -17.54 20.63
N ILE A 171 11.71 -17.69 20.84
CA ILE A 171 11.19 -18.62 21.84
C ILE A 171 11.32 -20.00 21.21
N GLU A 172 12.15 -20.86 21.79
CA GLU A 172 12.20 -22.28 21.41
C GLU A 172 10.82 -22.90 21.70
N ILE A 173 9.98 -22.99 20.66
CA ILE A 173 8.72 -23.72 20.75
C ILE A 173 9.10 -25.19 20.87
N LYS A 174 9.05 -25.72 22.10
CA LYS A 174 9.16 -27.16 22.34
C LYS A 174 8.12 -27.86 21.46
N LYS A 175 8.60 -28.59 20.46
CA LYS A 175 7.81 -29.60 19.76
C LYS A 175 7.62 -30.78 20.71
N GLU A 176 6.50 -30.79 21.41
CA GLU A 176 5.92 -32.00 22.00
C GLU A 176 4.86 -32.57 21.05
#